data_AF-A2FL86-F1
#
_entry.id   AF-A2FL86-F1
#
_cell.length_a   1.000
_cell.length_b   1.000
_cell.length_c   1.000
_cell.angle_alpha   90.00
_cell.angle_beta   90.00
_cell.angle_gamma   90.00
#
_symmetry.space_group_name_H-M   'P 1'
#
loop_
_entity.id
_entity.type
_entity.pdbx_description
1 polymer ?
#
loop_
_entity_poly.entity_id
_entity_poly.type
_entity_poly.pdbx_seq_one_letter_code
_entity_poly.pdbx_strand_id
1 'polypeptide(L)'
;MYNDLERFIIFTERDEFDKNQELKSSLYPYSNGKYSLLEICCYHGAVDCFKLLRTKFNSEITQRCLVLSFLGGNPEIMSECLKYQKPNEKCMEYAIVSHNIDFVTFLMNEYNIKINLIYCVWHHNLESFLVYWDQTNDIAACFINSARFNIPSLCEYFISNGVHINAKNKDGITALHIAAMSNSKEIVELLVSHGADVNEKDKSGHTALRIATRNNSKEIVELLISHGAKINKRYSAMP
;
A
#
# COMPACT_ATOMS: atom_id res chain seq x y z
N MET A 1 -34.61 9.70 -4.56
CA MET A 1 -33.14 9.63 -4.50
C MET A 1 -32.65 10.67 -5.50
N TYR A 2 -32.25 11.85 -5.04
CA TYR A 2 -31.82 12.93 -5.93
C TYR A 2 -30.50 12.54 -6.60
N ASN A 3 -30.40 12.73 -7.92
CA ASN A 3 -29.17 12.44 -8.68
C ASN A 3 -28.08 13.43 -8.25
N ASP A 4 -26.89 12.94 -7.89
CA ASP A 4 -25.75 13.78 -7.50
C ASP A 4 -25.39 14.78 -8.61
N LEU A 5 -25.59 14.40 -9.88
CA LEU A 5 -25.43 15.29 -11.03
C LEU A 5 -26.44 16.44 -11.02
N GLU A 6 -27.72 16.18 -10.74
CA GLU A 6 -28.75 17.23 -10.69
C GLU A 6 -28.45 18.25 -9.60
N ARG A 7 -28.04 17.76 -8.42
CA ARG A 7 -27.62 18.63 -7.31
C ARG A 7 -26.38 19.44 -7.68
N PHE A 8 -25.42 18.82 -8.36
CA PHE A 8 -24.21 19.50 -8.77
C PHE A 8 -24.46 20.56 -9.85
N ILE A 9 -25.35 20.27 -10.81
CA ILE A 9 -25.80 21.27 -11.80
C ILE A 9 -26.42 22.47 -11.08
N ILE A 10 -27.42 22.24 -10.21
CA ILE A 10 -28.07 23.32 -9.45
C ILE A 10 -27.05 24.11 -8.62
N PHE A 11 -26.07 23.43 -8.02
CA PHE A 11 -24.98 24.09 -7.29
C PHE A 11 -24.14 24.99 -8.19
N THR A 12 -23.83 24.54 -9.41
CA THR A 12 -23.01 25.31 -10.37
C THR A 12 -23.74 26.49 -11.02
N GLU A 13 -25.07 26.58 -10.91
CA GLU A 13 -25.87 27.73 -11.41
C GLU A 13 -26.08 28.83 -10.36
N ARG A 14 -25.54 28.69 -9.15
CA ARG A 14 -25.65 29.72 -8.11
C ARG A 14 -24.71 30.88 -8.42
N ASP A 15 -25.17 32.12 -8.18
CA ASP A 15 -24.36 33.33 -8.41
C ASP A 15 -23.03 33.33 -7.63
N GLU A 16 -22.98 32.63 -6.49
CA GLU A 16 -21.79 32.51 -5.63
C GLU A 16 -20.82 31.38 -6.05
N PHE A 17 -21.12 30.61 -7.10
CA PHE A 17 -20.30 29.48 -7.51
C PHE A 17 -18.95 29.95 -8.07
N ASP A 18 -17.86 29.52 -7.43
CA ASP A 18 -16.49 29.69 -7.93
C ASP A 18 -15.98 28.39 -8.57
N LYS A 19 -15.81 28.41 -9.90
CA LYS A 19 -15.26 27.25 -10.64
C LYS A 19 -13.82 26.91 -10.25
N ASN A 20 -13.08 27.86 -9.70
CA ASN A 20 -11.71 27.68 -9.22
C ASN A 20 -11.67 27.39 -7.72
N GLN A 21 -12.82 27.12 -7.10
CA GLN A 21 -12.91 26.80 -5.69
C GLN A 21 -11.96 25.66 -5.34
N GLU A 22 -11.16 25.92 -4.33
CA GLU A 22 -10.18 24.99 -3.80
C GLU A 22 -10.62 24.50 -2.42
N LEU A 23 -10.73 23.18 -2.25
CA LEU A 23 -11.07 22.56 -0.98
C LEU A 23 -9.82 22.09 -0.25
N LYS A 24 -9.68 22.44 1.03
CA LYS A 24 -8.70 21.85 1.93
C LYS A 24 -9.40 20.87 2.86
N SER A 25 -8.98 19.61 2.85
CA SER A 25 -9.54 18.58 3.73
C SER A 25 -8.48 17.55 4.07
N SER A 26 -8.45 17.13 5.34
CA SER A 26 -7.63 16.03 5.82
C SER A 26 -8.13 14.65 5.34
N LEU A 27 -9.31 14.59 4.73
CA LEU A 27 -9.88 13.36 4.17
C LEU A 27 -9.22 12.94 2.85
N TYR A 28 -8.44 13.82 2.22
CA TYR A 28 -7.77 13.53 0.95
C TYR A 28 -6.26 13.28 1.13
N PRO A 29 -5.63 12.45 0.28
CA PRO A 29 -4.27 11.95 0.49
C PRO A 29 -3.19 13.02 0.70
N TYR A 30 -3.30 14.16 0.02
CA TYR A 30 -2.50 15.35 0.25
C TYR A 30 -3.21 16.28 1.25
N SER A 31 -3.07 15.99 2.55
CA SER A 31 -3.77 16.71 3.64
C SER A 31 -3.41 18.21 3.75
N ASN A 32 -2.25 18.60 3.22
CA ASN A 32 -1.83 20.01 3.09
C ASN A 32 -2.18 20.62 1.73
N GLY A 33 -2.68 19.81 0.80
CA GLY A 33 -3.06 20.21 -0.54
C GLY A 33 -4.46 20.82 -0.57
N LYS A 34 -4.61 21.82 -1.43
CA LYS A 34 -5.89 22.34 -1.87
C LYS A 34 -6.33 21.58 -3.13
N TYR A 35 -7.60 21.22 -3.27
CA TYR A 35 -8.10 20.42 -4.41
C TYR A 35 -9.13 21.20 -5.20
N SER A 36 -9.01 21.17 -6.53
CA SER A 36 -10.06 21.67 -7.41
C SER A 36 -11.26 20.71 -7.39
N LEU A 37 -12.43 21.22 -7.79
CA LEU A 37 -13.62 20.39 -7.98
C LEU A 37 -13.38 19.23 -8.96
N LEU A 38 -12.56 19.45 -10.00
CA LEU A 38 -12.25 18.42 -10.99
C LEU A 38 -11.43 17.28 -10.39
N GLU A 39 -10.44 17.60 -9.55
CA GLU A 39 -9.62 16.60 -8.85
C GLU A 39 -10.43 15.80 -7.84
N ILE A 40 -11.39 16.45 -7.16
CA ILE A 40 -12.35 15.78 -6.28
C ILE A 40 -13.22 14.80 -7.08
N CYS A 41 -13.67 15.18 -8.28
CA CYS A 41 -14.39 14.26 -9.15
C CYS A 41 -13.53 13.05 -9.55
N CYS A 42 -12.23 13.26 -9.81
CA CYS A 42 -11.30 12.16 -10.11
C CYS A 42 -11.14 11.20 -8.92
N TYR A 43 -10.99 11.75 -7.71
CA TYR A 43 -10.85 10.96 -6.48
C TYR A 43 -12.08 10.11 -6.18
N HIS A 44 -13.29 10.66 -6.37
CA HIS A 44 -14.54 9.94 -6.08
C HIS A 44 -15.08 9.14 -7.27
N GLY A 45 -14.43 9.17 -8.44
CA GLY A 45 -14.95 8.51 -9.64
C GLY A 45 -16.25 9.13 -10.17
N ALA A 46 -16.51 10.43 -9.89
CA ALA A 46 -17.74 11.12 -10.26
C ALA A 46 -17.73 11.57 -11.74
N VAL A 47 -17.98 10.62 -12.64
CA VAL A 47 -17.85 10.78 -14.10
C VAL A 47 -18.67 11.94 -14.65
N ASP A 48 -19.94 12.04 -14.28
CA ASP A 48 -20.83 13.04 -14.87
C ASP A 48 -20.48 14.45 -14.41
N CYS A 49 -20.12 14.62 -13.13
CA CYS A 49 -19.62 15.89 -12.61
C CYS A 49 -18.29 16.28 -13.26
N PHE A 50 -17.39 15.31 -13.47
CA PHE A 50 -16.14 15.52 -14.21
C PHE A 50 -16.41 15.99 -15.65
N LYS A 51 -17.31 15.33 -16.38
CA LYS A 51 -17.71 15.71 -17.75
C LYS A 51 -18.34 17.09 -17.78
N LEU A 52 -19.21 17.43 -16.82
CA LEU A 52 -19.80 18.76 -16.69
C LEU A 52 -18.72 19.83 -16.50
N LEU A 53 -17.77 19.62 -15.59
CA LEU A 53 -16.68 20.57 -15.33
C LEU A 53 -15.79 20.78 -16.56
N ARG A 54 -15.47 19.71 -17.29
CA ARG A 54 -14.69 19.78 -18.53
C ARG A 54 -15.42 20.54 -19.64
N THR A 55 -16.70 20.27 -19.83
CA THR A 55 -17.48 20.85 -20.95
C THR A 55 -17.95 22.27 -20.67
N LYS A 56 -18.49 22.56 -19.48
CA LYS A 56 -19.05 23.87 -19.13
C LYS A 56 -17.98 24.89 -18.72
N PHE A 57 -16.96 24.47 -17.99
CA PHE A 57 -15.99 25.39 -17.37
C PHE A 57 -14.59 25.29 -17.94
N ASN A 58 -14.34 24.34 -18.86
CA ASN A 58 -13.02 24.03 -19.42
C ASN A 58 -11.97 23.78 -18.31
N SER A 59 -12.37 23.15 -17.20
CA SER A 59 -11.49 22.90 -16.06
C SER A 59 -10.27 22.09 -16.48
N GLU A 60 -9.06 22.57 -16.16
CA GLU A 60 -7.81 21.94 -16.60
C GLU A 60 -7.58 20.56 -15.98
N ILE A 61 -7.18 19.58 -16.80
CA ILE A 61 -6.74 18.27 -16.33
C ILE A 61 -5.29 18.37 -15.89
N THR A 62 -5.06 18.30 -14.58
CA THR A 62 -3.72 18.34 -13.98
C THR A 62 -3.13 16.94 -13.84
N GLN A 63 -1.82 16.83 -13.58
CA GLN A 63 -1.20 15.55 -13.21
C GLN A 63 -1.88 14.91 -11.98
N ARG A 64 -2.37 15.74 -11.05
CA ARG A 64 -3.08 15.24 -9.87
C ARG A 64 -4.46 14.67 -10.22
N CYS A 65 -5.16 15.20 -11.23
CA CYS A 65 -6.36 14.55 -11.79
C CYS A 65 -6.03 13.13 -12.25
N LEU A 66 -4.96 12.96 -13.03
CA LEU A 66 -4.55 11.63 -13.51
C LEU A 66 -4.22 10.68 -12.34
N VAL A 67 -3.40 11.11 -11.39
CA VAL A 67 -3.05 10.30 -10.21
C VAL A 67 -4.30 9.90 -9.41
N LEU A 68 -5.19 10.85 -9.12
CA LEU A 68 -6.42 10.58 -8.37
C LEU A 68 -7.40 9.69 -9.14
N SER A 69 -7.40 9.74 -10.48
CA SER A 69 -8.28 8.87 -11.29
C SER A 69 -7.96 7.37 -11.14
N PHE A 70 -6.69 7.02 -10.88
CA PHE A 70 -6.29 5.64 -10.55
C PHE A 70 -6.81 5.20 -9.18
N LEU A 71 -6.90 6.13 -8.22
CA LEU A 71 -7.45 5.86 -6.89
C LEU A 71 -8.97 5.74 -6.93
N GLY A 72 -9.65 6.64 -7.67
CA GLY A 72 -11.10 6.62 -7.83
C GLY A 72 -11.65 5.43 -8.62
N GLY A 73 -10.77 4.64 -9.24
CA GLY A 73 -11.12 3.35 -9.84
C GLY A 73 -12.01 3.44 -11.09
N ASN A 74 -12.20 4.62 -11.67
CA ASN A 74 -13.08 4.83 -12.82
C ASN A 74 -12.28 4.93 -14.14
N PRO A 75 -12.40 3.94 -15.05
CA PRO A 75 -11.61 3.92 -16.28
C PRO A 75 -11.92 5.07 -17.24
N GLU A 76 -13.13 5.64 -17.23
CA GLU A 76 -13.51 6.73 -18.13
C GLU A 76 -12.75 8.02 -17.79
N ILE A 77 -12.74 8.39 -16.51
CA ILE A 77 -11.99 9.58 -16.04
C ILE A 77 -10.49 9.38 -16.29
N MET A 78 -9.97 8.19 -15.97
CA MET A 78 -8.57 7.85 -16.18
C MET A 78 -8.19 7.96 -17.66
N SER A 79 -8.98 7.38 -18.56
CA SER A 79 -8.75 7.44 -20.01
C SER A 79 -8.79 8.87 -20.55
N GLU A 80 -9.69 9.72 -20.04
CA GLU A 80 -9.71 11.13 -20.43
C GLU A 80 -8.48 11.87 -19.91
N CYS A 81 -8.05 11.60 -18.66
CA CYS A 81 -6.84 12.22 -18.09
C CYS A 81 -5.57 11.86 -18.88
N LEU A 82 -5.45 10.62 -19.35
CA LEU A 82 -4.30 10.13 -20.14
C LEU A 82 -4.11 10.87 -21.47
N LYS A 83 -5.15 11.52 -22.01
CA LYS A 83 -5.03 12.33 -23.23
C LYS A 83 -4.17 13.58 -23.03
N TYR A 84 -4.03 14.05 -21.79
CA TYR A 84 -3.35 15.30 -21.45
C TYR A 84 -2.12 15.10 -20.56
N GLN A 85 -2.07 14.00 -19.82
CA GLN A 85 -1.06 13.74 -18.79
C GLN A 85 -0.41 12.37 -18.98
N LYS A 86 0.83 12.22 -18.52
CA LYS A 86 1.55 10.94 -18.57
C LYS A 86 1.59 10.28 -17.19
N PRO A 87 1.36 8.96 -17.10
CA PRO A 87 1.53 8.25 -15.85
C PRO A 87 2.93 8.37 -15.26
N ASN A 88 3.00 8.39 -13.94
CA ASN A 88 4.24 8.36 -13.17
C ASN A 88 4.11 7.35 -12.01
N GLU A 89 5.14 7.24 -11.18
CA GLU A 89 5.16 6.28 -10.07
C GLU A 89 3.98 6.44 -9.08
N LYS A 90 3.45 7.66 -8.91
CA LYS A 90 2.27 7.89 -8.07
C LYS A 90 1.00 7.31 -8.66
N CYS A 91 0.89 7.22 -9.99
CA CYS A 91 -0.22 6.51 -10.63
C CYS A 91 -0.17 5.03 -10.26
N MET A 92 1.02 4.41 -10.25
CA MET A 92 1.19 3.01 -9.84
C MET A 92 0.87 2.81 -8.36
N GLU A 93 1.36 3.70 -7.48
CA GLU A 93 0.98 3.69 -6.06
C GLU A 93 -0.54 3.70 -5.89
N TYR A 94 -1.24 4.62 -6.55
CA TYR A 94 -2.69 4.76 -6.37
C TYR A 94 -3.51 3.66 -7.06
N ALA A 95 -2.99 3.04 -8.12
CA ALA A 95 -3.56 1.82 -8.68
C ALA A 95 -3.45 0.63 -7.72
N ILE A 96 -2.33 0.51 -6.98
CA ILE A 96 -2.18 -0.49 -5.93
C ILE A 96 -3.13 -0.18 -4.75
N VAL A 97 -3.23 1.07 -4.33
CA VAL A 97 -4.11 1.50 -3.22
C VAL A 97 -5.58 1.23 -3.55
N SER A 98 -5.99 1.38 -4.82
CA SER A 98 -7.39 1.16 -5.23
C SER A 98 -7.77 -0.32 -5.35
N HIS A 99 -6.83 -1.25 -5.17
CA HIS A 99 -7.06 -2.68 -5.41
C HIS A 99 -7.59 -2.99 -6.82
N ASN A 100 -7.23 -2.16 -7.81
CA ASN A 100 -7.61 -2.38 -9.20
C ASN A 100 -6.42 -2.98 -9.97
N ILE A 101 -6.41 -4.30 -10.12
CA ILE A 101 -5.30 -5.02 -10.76
C ILE A 101 -5.18 -4.71 -12.25
N ASP A 102 -6.28 -4.39 -12.93
CA ASP A 102 -6.27 -3.99 -14.34
C ASP A 102 -5.49 -2.68 -14.51
N PHE A 103 -5.63 -1.74 -13.58
CA PHE A 103 -4.85 -0.49 -13.58
C PHE A 103 -3.37 -0.74 -13.31
N VAL A 104 -3.05 -1.61 -12.36
CA VAL A 104 -1.66 -1.96 -12.04
C VAL A 104 -0.98 -2.61 -13.24
N THR A 105 -1.61 -3.61 -13.85
CA THR A 105 -1.07 -4.32 -15.02
C THR A 105 -1.03 -3.43 -16.26
N PHE A 106 -2.02 -2.56 -16.46
CA PHE A 106 -1.99 -1.54 -17.52
C PHE A 106 -0.78 -0.60 -17.38
N LEU A 107 -0.55 -0.03 -16.20
CA LEU A 107 0.59 0.87 -15.96
C LEU A 107 1.94 0.15 -16.12
N MET A 108 2.01 -1.11 -15.69
CA MET A 108 3.19 -1.94 -15.84
C MET A 108 3.49 -2.23 -17.32
N ASN A 109 2.49 -2.68 -18.08
CA ASN A 109 2.70 -3.16 -19.45
C ASN A 109 2.83 -2.01 -20.46
N GLU A 110 1.96 -0.99 -20.38
CA GLU A 110 1.89 0.09 -21.38
C GLU A 110 2.89 1.22 -21.10
N TYR A 111 3.26 1.42 -19.82
CA TYR A 111 4.13 2.51 -19.41
C TYR A 111 5.44 2.05 -18.76
N ASN A 112 5.66 0.74 -18.62
CA ASN A 112 6.86 0.16 -17.99
C ASN A 112 7.12 0.71 -16.58
N ILE A 113 6.05 1.05 -15.84
CA ILE A 113 6.16 1.55 -14.48
C ILE A 113 6.29 0.36 -13.55
N LYS A 114 7.36 0.34 -12.74
CA LYS A 114 7.65 -0.77 -11.83
C LYS A 114 6.69 -0.76 -10.64
N ILE A 115 6.25 -1.96 -10.24
CA ILE A 115 5.51 -2.16 -9.01
C ILE A 115 6.47 -2.01 -7.82
N ASN A 116 6.10 -1.19 -6.84
CA ASN A 116 6.83 -1.07 -5.59
C ASN A 116 6.23 -2.02 -4.55
N LEU A 117 6.99 -3.07 -4.22
CA LEU A 117 6.59 -4.11 -3.26
C LEU A 117 6.11 -3.54 -1.91
N ILE A 118 6.72 -2.44 -1.44
CA ILE A 118 6.35 -1.83 -0.15
C ILE A 118 4.89 -1.36 -0.17
N TYR A 119 4.41 -0.81 -1.29
CA TYR A 119 3.02 -0.36 -1.40
C TYR A 119 2.03 -1.52 -1.42
N CYS A 120 2.36 -2.63 -2.10
CA CYS A 120 1.52 -3.83 -2.07
C CYS A 120 1.33 -4.33 -0.63
N VAL A 121 2.40 -4.27 0.15
CA VAL A 121 2.49 -4.77 1.52
C VAL A 121 1.80 -3.83 2.52
N TRP A 122 1.96 -2.51 2.40
CA TRP A 122 1.28 -1.53 3.27
C TRP A 122 -0.23 -1.47 3.05
N HIS A 123 -0.69 -1.68 1.81
CA HIS A 123 -2.12 -1.67 1.48
C HIS A 123 -2.74 -3.07 1.46
N HIS A 124 -2.01 -4.11 1.86
CA HIS A 124 -2.50 -5.49 1.84
C HIS A 124 -3.07 -5.92 0.46
N ASN A 125 -2.51 -5.40 -0.63
CA ASN A 125 -2.89 -5.74 -1.99
C ASN A 125 -2.10 -6.96 -2.47
N LEU A 126 -2.69 -8.14 -2.25
CA LEU A 126 -2.07 -9.42 -2.59
C LEU A 126 -1.93 -9.62 -4.11
N GLU A 127 -2.90 -9.17 -4.90
CA GLU A 127 -2.87 -9.35 -6.36
C GLU A 127 -1.66 -8.60 -6.96
N SER A 128 -1.46 -7.34 -6.55
CA SER A 128 -0.30 -6.55 -7.00
C SER A 128 1.02 -7.14 -6.51
N PHE A 129 1.03 -7.71 -5.30
CA PHE A 129 2.19 -8.44 -4.78
C PHE A 129 2.52 -9.66 -5.64
N LEU A 130 1.51 -10.42 -6.08
CA LEU A 130 1.70 -11.60 -6.93
C LEU A 130 2.16 -11.22 -8.33
N VAL A 131 1.67 -10.11 -8.89
CA VAL A 131 2.20 -9.57 -10.16
C VAL A 131 3.66 -9.14 -10.00
N TYR A 132 4.02 -8.47 -8.89
CA TYR A 132 5.42 -8.15 -8.60
C TYR A 132 6.30 -9.40 -8.54
N TRP A 133 5.83 -10.46 -7.88
CA TRP A 133 6.52 -11.75 -7.79
C TRP A 133 6.77 -12.35 -9.19
N ASP A 134 5.71 -12.46 -10.01
CA ASP A 134 5.77 -13.00 -11.36
C ASP A 134 6.82 -12.29 -12.24
N GLN A 135 6.90 -10.97 -12.11
CA GLN A 135 7.81 -10.15 -12.93
C GLN A 135 9.26 -10.20 -12.47
N THR A 136 9.50 -10.23 -11.17
CA THR A 136 10.85 -10.05 -10.60
C THR A 136 11.53 -11.35 -10.25
N ASN A 137 10.75 -12.39 -9.91
CA ASN A 137 11.23 -13.62 -9.30
C ASN A 137 12.15 -13.39 -8.08
N ASP A 138 12.00 -12.26 -7.38
CA ASP A 138 12.76 -11.97 -6.15
C ASP A 138 12.17 -12.73 -4.95
N ILE A 139 12.52 -14.01 -4.87
CA ILE A 139 11.93 -14.95 -3.92
C ILE A 139 12.21 -14.55 -2.47
N ALA A 140 13.39 -13.98 -2.21
CA ALA A 140 13.77 -13.53 -0.87
C ALA A 140 12.94 -12.31 -0.45
N ALA A 141 12.80 -11.30 -1.31
CA ALA A 141 11.97 -10.14 -1.01
C ALA A 141 10.50 -10.52 -0.83
N CYS A 142 9.97 -11.38 -1.70
CA CYS A 142 8.59 -11.85 -1.61
C CYS A 142 8.34 -12.67 -0.33
N PHE A 143 9.20 -13.62 0.01
CA PHE A 143 9.09 -14.41 1.25
C PHE A 143 9.14 -13.54 2.51
N ILE A 144 10.06 -12.59 2.58
CA ILE A 144 10.18 -11.72 3.76
C ILE A 144 8.90 -10.88 3.94
N ASN A 145 8.36 -10.36 2.83
CA ASN A 145 7.19 -9.50 2.87
C ASN A 145 5.86 -10.27 2.94
N SER A 146 5.81 -11.54 2.53
CA SER A 146 4.61 -12.37 2.61
C SER A 146 4.10 -12.52 4.04
N ALA A 147 5.01 -12.48 5.02
CA ALA A 147 4.70 -12.51 6.44
C ALA A 147 3.77 -11.37 6.91
N ARG A 148 3.66 -10.27 6.15
CA ARG A 148 2.73 -9.17 6.49
C ARG A 148 1.27 -9.45 6.10
N PHE A 149 1.02 -10.33 5.14
CA PHE A 149 -0.34 -10.65 4.72
C PHE A 149 -1.09 -11.54 5.71
N ASN A 150 -0.38 -12.12 6.69
CA ASN A 150 -0.94 -13.11 7.63
C ASN A 150 -1.61 -14.30 6.91
N ILE A 151 -1.00 -14.76 5.81
CA ILE A 151 -1.47 -15.92 5.03
C ILE A 151 -0.38 -17.01 5.12
N PRO A 152 -0.53 -18.01 6.02
CA PRO A 152 0.46 -19.06 6.20
C PRO A 152 0.80 -19.81 4.90
N SER A 153 -0.21 -20.11 4.09
CA SER A 153 -0.03 -20.80 2.79
C SER A 153 0.82 -20.02 1.80
N LEU A 154 0.82 -18.68 1.86
CA LEU A 154 1.68 -17.84 1.03
C LEU A 154 3.14 -17.94 1.46
N CYS A 155 3.41 -18.00 2.76
CA CYS A 155 4.76 -18.20 3.28
C CYS A 155 5.27 -19.62 2.95
N GLU A 156 4.42 -20.63 3.16
CA GLU A 156 4.68 -22.03 2.79
C GLU A 156 5.01 -22.19 1.30
N TYR A 157 4.28 -21.48 0.44
CA TYR A 157 4.57 -21.46 -0.99
C TYR A 157 6.02 -21.04 -1.27
N PHE A 158 6.49 -19.94 -0.69
CA PHE A 158 7.87 -19.50 -0.91
C PHE A 158 8.92 -20.43 -0.27
N ILE A 159 8.63 -21.00 0.91
CA ILE A 159 9.47 -22.01 1.56
C ILE A 159 9.62 -23.25 0.67
N SER A 160 8.51 -23.74 0.12
CA SER A 160 8.48 -24.89 -0.80
C SER A 160 9.22 -24.61 -2.11
N ASN A 161 9.31 -23.33 -2.52
CA ASN A 161 10.10 -22.88 -3.67
C ASN A 161 11.59 -22.65 -3.33
N GLY A 162 12.05 -23.09 -2.16
CA GLY A 162 13.49 -23.17 -1.84
C GLY A 162 14.11 -21.90 -1.28
N VAL A 163 13.31 -20.93 -0.82
CA VAL A 163 13.86 -19.76 -0.11
C VAL A 163 14.48 -20.20 1.22
N HIS A 164 15.62 -19.60 1.57
CA HIS A 164 16.22 -19.84 2.88
C HIS A 164 15.35 -19.24 3.99
N ILE A 165 15.02 -20.01 5.03
CA ILE A 165 14.11 -19.58 6.11
C ILE A 165 14.58 -18.31 6.83
N ASN A 166 15.90 -18.10 6.93
CA ASN A 166 16.53 -16.91 7.51
C ASN A 166 17.01 -15.91 6.44
N ALA A 167 16.40 -15.89 5.25
CA ALA A 167 16.68 -14.87 4.24
C ALA A 167 16.50 -13.47 4.84
N LYS A 168 17.37 -12.54 4.42
CA LYS A 168 17.42 -11.16 4.91
C LYS A 168 17.32 -10.19 3.76
N ASN A 169 16.54 -9.13 3.97
CA ASN A 169 16.56 -8.00 3.04
C ASN A 169 17.82 -7.14 3.29
N LYS A 170 17.95 -6.04 2.53
CA LYS A 170 19.07 -5.10 2.66
C LYS A 170 19.22 -4.50 4.05
N ASP A 171 18.20 -4.54 4.91
CA ASP A 171 18.22 -4.01 6.28
C ASP A 171 18.46 -5.09 7.33
N GLY A 172 18.77 -6.33 6.90
CA GLY A 172 18.97 -7.48 7.78
C GLY A 172 17.65 -8.07 8.32
N ILE A 173 16.50 -7.60 7.83
CA ILE A 173 15.18 -8.02 8.31
C ILE A 173 14.83 -9.37 7.69
N THR A 174 14.39 -10.31 8.53
CA THR A 174 13.86 -11.63 8.13
C THR A 174 12.33 -11.66 8.15
N ALA A 175 11.72 -12.71 7.58
CA ALA A 175 10.27 -12.94 7.69
C ALA A 175 9.79 -12.97 9.16
N LEU A 176 10.61 -13.51 10.08
CA LEU A 176 10.27 -13.58 11.51
C LEU A 176 10.19 -12.19 12.17
N HIS A 177 11.07 -11.26 11.76
CA HIS A 177 10.98 -9.87 12.20
C HIS A 177 9.68 -9.20 11.71
N ILE A 178 9.28 -9.46 10.46
CA ILE A 178 8.02 -8.94 9.90
C ILE A 178 6.81 -9.54 10.61
N ALA A 179 6.79 -10.85 10.85
CA ALA A 179 5.71 -11.53 11.57
C ALA A 179 5.52 -10.97 12.99
N ALA A 180 6.62 -10.75 13.71
CA ALA A 180 6.58 -10.10 15.03
C ALA A 180 6.11 -8.64 14.96
N MET A 181 6.50 -7.88 13.93
CA MET A 181 6.05 -6.51 13.71
C MET A 181 4.55 -6.43 13.42
N SER A 182 4.02 -7.39 12.66
CA SER A 182 2.61 -7.48 12.27
C SER A 182 1.72 -8.15 13.32
N ASN A 183 2.28 -8.60 14.45
CA ASN A 183 1.58 -9.37 15.47
C ASN A 183 0.91 -10.66 14.92
N SER A 184 1.55 -11.30 13.93
CA SER A 184 1.04 -12.48 13.23
C SER A 184 1.55 -13.77 13.88
N LYS A 185 0.85 -14.24 14.92
CA LYS A 185 1.25 -15.42 15.70
C LYS A 185 1.37 -16.68 14.83
N GLU A 186 0.40 -16.92 13.96
CA GLU A 186 0.35 -18.10 13.09
C GLU A 186 1.58 -18.14 12.16
N ILE A 187 2.01 -16.98 11.67
CA ILE A 187 3.22 -16.87 10.84
C ILE A 187 4.48 -17.08 11.68
N VAL A 188 4.53 -16.61 12.94
CA VAL A 188 5.65 -16.89 13.84
C VAL A 188 5.77 -18.39 14.10
N GLU A 189 4.67 -19.07 14.42
CA GLU A 189 4.64 -20.53 14.64
C GLU A 189 5.12 -21.29 13.41
N LEU A 190 4.62 -20.91 12.23
CA LEU A 190 5.04 -21.48 10.95
C LEU A 190 6.54 -21.31 10.69
N LEU A 191 7.08 -20.10 10.87
CA LEU A 191 8.49 -19.83 10.59
C LEU A 191 9.40 -20.59 11.55
N VAL A 192 9.02 -20.65 12.83
CA VAL A 192 9.78 -21.37 13.86
C VAL A 192 9.73 -22.88 13.65
N SER A 193 8.58 -23.44 13.23
CA SER A 193 8.49 -24.88 12.89
C SER A 193 9.37 -25.25 11.69
N HIS A 194 9.63 -24.31 10.79
CA HIS A 194 10.58 -24.44 9.69
C HIS A 194 12.04 -24.10 10.04
N GLY A 195 12.34 -23.88 11.33
CA GLY A 195 13.71 -23.68 11.80
C GLY A 195 14.23 -22.25 11.64
N ALA A 196 13.36 -21.24 11.62
CA ALA A 196 13.79 -19.84 11.70
C ALA A 196 14.62 -19.59 12.98
N ASP A 197 15.75 -18.90 12.85
CA ASP A 197 16.56 -18.50 13.99
C ASP A 197 15.91 -17.31 14.70
N VAL A 198 15.32 -17.60 15.86
CA VAL A 198 14.64 -16.62 16.73
C VAL A 198 15.55 -15.52 17.28
N ASN A 199 16.87 -15.71 17.20
CA ASN A 199 17.89 -14.79 17.69
C ASN A 199 18.51 -13.93 16.59
N GLU A 200 18.03 -14.06 15.35
CA GLU A 200 18.51 -13.23 14.25
C GLU A 200 18.34 -11.74 14.56
N LYS A 201 19.28 -10.94 14.06
CA LYS A 201 19.32 -9.50 14.28
C LYS A 201 19.24 -8.76 12.95
N ASP A 202 18.37 -7.76 12.91
CA ASP A 202 18.42 -6.73 11.87
C ASP A 202 19.70 -5.88 12.00
N LYS A 203 19.94 -4.98 11.03
CA LYS A 203 21.11 -4.08 11.06
C LYS A 203 21.13 -3.13 12.27
N SER A 204 19.99 -2.89 12.92
CA SER A 204 19.90 -2.10 14.15
C SER A 204 20.10 -2.95 15.41
N GLY A 205 20.41 -4.24 15.27
CA GLY A 205 20.62 -5.17 16.38
C GLY A 205 19.32 -5.65 17.04
N HIS A 206 18.18 -5.45 16.38
CA HIS A 206 16.88 -5.83 16.90
C HIS A 206 16.57 -7.28 16.56
N THR A 207 16.07 -8.04 17.53
CA THR A 207 15.54 -9.40 17.31
C THR A 207 14.01 -9.36 17.19
N ALA A 208 13.42 -10.44 16.66
CA ALA A 208 11.97 -10.63 16.64
C ALA A 208 11.35 -10.47 18.05
N LEU A 209 11.99 -11.02 19.09
CA LEU A 209 11.55 -10.90 20.48
C LEU A 209 11.46 -9.43 20.92
N ARG A 210 12.48 -8.64 20.57
CA ARG A 210 12.53 -7.22 20.94
C ARG A 210 11.45 -6.41 20.22
N ILE A 211 11.14 -6.75 18.97
CA ILE A 211 10.03 -6.15 18.21
C ILE A 211 8.69 -6.50 18.88
N ALA A 212 8.44 -7.79 19.13
CA ALA A 212 7.21 -8.26 19.77
C ALA A 212 6.98 -7.62 21.15
N THR A 213 8.05 -7.44 21.94
CA THR A 213 7.98 -6.77 23.25
C THR A 213 7.59 -5.29 23.11
N ARG A 214 8.18 -4.56 22.14
CA ARG A 214 7.82 -3.15 21.90
C ARG A 214 6.37 -2.98 21.43
N ASN A 215 5.82 -3.99 20.77
CA ASN A 215 4.43 -4.02 20.30
C ASN A 215 3.46 -4.58 21.34
N ASN A 216 3.91 -4.95 22.54
CA ASN A 216 3.10 -5.60 23.58
C ASN A 216 2.43 -6.91 23.13
N SER A 217 3.05 -7.63 22.20
CA SER A 217 2.57 -8.90 21.64
C SER A 217 2.87 -10.07 22.58
N LYS A 218 2.15 -10.17 23.71
CA LYS A 218 2.41 -11.15 24.79
C LYS A 218 2.55 -12.58 24.27
N GLU A 219 1.62 -13.05 23.44
CA GLU A 219 1.63 -14.43 22.94
C GLU A 219 2.86 -14.71 22.07
N ILE A 220 3.26 -13.76 21.21
CA ILE A 220 4.47 -13.90 20.38
C ILE A 220 5.73 -13.85 21.25
N VAL A 221 5.75 -13.02 22.29
CA VAL A 221 6.87 -12.97 23.25
C VAL A 221 7.03 -14.33 23.95
N GLU A 222 5.95 -14.89 24.47
CA GLU A 222 5.96 -16.21 25.13
C GLU A 222 6.39 -17.31 24.15
N LEU A 223 5.87 -17.29 22.92
CA LEU A 223 6.22 -18.24 21.86
C LEU A 223 7.71 -18.16 21.48
N LEU A 224 8.26 -16.96 21.30
CA LEU A 224 9.67 -16.80 20.95
C LEU A 224 10.59 -17.24 22.10
N ILE A 225 10.22 -16.95 23.35
CA ILE A 225 10.97 -17.39 24.53
C ILE A 225 10.95 -18.92 24.66
N SER A 226 9.80 -19.57 24.43
CA SER A 226 9.70 -21.03 24.49
C SER A 226 10.56 -21.73 23.43
N HIS A 227 10.87 -21.03 22.33
CA HIS A 227 11.76 -21.50 21.26
C HIS A 227 13.20 -20.97 21.36
N GLY A 228 13.62 -20.50 22.55
CA GLY A 228 15.02 -20.19 22.83
C GLY A 228 15.48 -18.78 22.44
N ALA A 229 14.54 -17.84 22.29
CA ALA A 229 14.90 -16.43 22.12
C ALA A 229 15.63 -15.90 23.37
N LYS A 230 16.81 -15.32 23.15
CA LYS A 230 17.66 -14.77 24.21
C LYS A 230 17.05 -13.47 24.74
N ILE A 231 16.69 -13.48 26.02
CA ILE A 231 16.30 -12.28 26.74
C ILE A 231 17.56 -11.47 27.03
N ASN A 232 17.85 -10.47 26.20
CA ASN A 232 18.92 -9.53 26.50
C ASN A 232 18.50 -8.65 27.68
N LYS A 233 18.94 -9.01 28.89
CA LYS A 233 18.91 -8.13 30.05
C LYS A 233 19.82 -6.93 29.78
N ARG A 234 19.25 -5.82 29.31
CA ARG A 234 19.84 -4.50 29.58
C ARG A 234 19.03 -3.85 30.68
N TYR A 235 19.40 -4.16 31.92
CA TYR A 235 19.26 -3.18 32.98
C TYR A 235 20.33 -2.11 32.77
N SER A 236 19.90 -0.90 32.52
CA SER A 236 20.55 0.26 33.10
C SER A 236 19.42 1.18 33.52
N ALA A 237 19.08 1.12 34.81
CA ALA A 237 18.58 2.30 35.49
C ALA A 237 19.55 3.43 35.16
N MET A 238 19.05 4.52 34.58
CA MET A 238 19.83 5.74 34.52
C MET A 238 20.03 6.23 35.96
N PRO A 239 21.27 6.53 36.38
CA PRO A 239 21.49 7.32 37.59
C PRO A 239 20.93 8.73 37.44
#